data_AF-A0A453JYV6-F1
#
_entry.id   AF-A0A453JYV6-F1
#
_cell.length_a   1.000
_cell.length_b   1.000
_cell.length_c   1.000
_cell.angle_alpha   90.00
_cell.angle_beta   90.00
_cell.angle_gamma   90.00
#
_symmetry.space_group_name_H-M   'P 1'
#
loop_
_entity.id
_entity.type
_entity.pdbx_description
1 polymer ?
#
loop_
_entity_poly.entity_id
_entity_poly.type
_entity_poly.pdbx_seq_one_letter_code
_entity_poly.pdbx_strand_id
1 'polypeptide(L)'
;MLSWIALVAGTGSDTEAPAGQNDVVVLDARNLYETRIGKFHVPNVETLHPEIRQYSDLPLWIDEHTEKLRGKSIMMYCTGGIRCEMASAYIRSKGEGFENVFQLYGGIQRYLEQYPDGGYFDGKNFVFDHRISVGSNKDNILGTCLVCGSTYDDYSSRCRCSNCRMLVLVCSTCQDSTKEYVCELCLKNGKQCCEISVKQDCQAEPELSEPSDIGKLSISNKISTSKAPGSNGSEQLKKLRILCLHGFRQNSSNFKGRTSSLAKKLKHIAELVFIDAPHELSFVYQPHPDVCSDKPSPPSGTAKTKFAWLVSPNMSCHTMQDWKVADAPFDPLQYQEQTDGFKESYAYLESIIAQDSNFDGVLGFSQGAAMAALLCRQQQKTCGSPKFRFGIFCSGYPAPVGDFDREPIRLPSLHCFGGGEGHDRQIASRASTELAGMFEEGRCTIIEHDMGHIIPTRPPYIDRMKEFLCNFI
;
A
#
# COMPACT_ATOMS: atom_id res chain seq x y z
N MET A 1 1.33 9.12 -15.06
CA MET A 1 2.80 9.08 -14.89
C MET A 1 3.48 9.89 -15.99
N LEU A 2 3.18 9.62 -17.27
CA LEU A 2 3.65 10.44 -18.40
C LEU A 2 3.30 11.93 -18.26
N SER A 3 2.10 12.28 -17.79
CA SER A 3 1.74 13.69 -17.52
C SER A 3 2.60 14.33 -16.41
N TRP A 4 2.84 13.60 -15.31
CA TRP A 4 3.67 14.07 -14.18
C TRP A 4 5.11 14.32 -14.62
N ILE A 5 5.68 13.39 -15.39
CA ILE A 5 7.04 13.53 -15.92
C ILE A 5 7.12 14.62 -17.00
N ALA A 6 6.14 14.71 -17.90
CA ALA A 6 6.12 15.74 -18.94
C ALA A 6 5.98 17.16 -18.35
N LEU A 7 5.18 17.33 -17.30
CA LEU A 7 5.06 18.59 -16.57
C LEU A 7 6.36 18.97 -15.84
N VAL A 8 7.08 17.97 -15.34
CA VAL A 8 8.32 18.14 -14.57
C VAL A 8 9.56 18.27 -15.48
N ALA A 9 9.56 17.67 -16.67
CA ALA A 9 10.66 17.68 -17.64
C ALA A 9 10.49 18.74 -18.75
N GLY A 10 9.27 19.22 -18.98
CA GLY A 10 8.94 20.22 -20.01
C GLY A 10 9.41 21.65 -19.70
N THR A 11 10.15 21.87 -18.61
CA THR A 11 10.79 23.14 -18.24
C THR A 11 12.24 23.25 -18.76
N GLY A 12 12.73 22.25 -19.50
CA GLY A 12 14.13 22.09 -19.88
C GLY A 12 14.53 22.42 -21.32
N SER A 13 13.69 23.04 -22.16
CA SER A 13 14.10 23.47 -23.51
C SER A 13 14.31 24.97 -23.60
N ASP A 14 15.53 25.38 -23.97
CA ASP A 14 15.96 26.75 -24.33
C ASP A 14 15.27 27.27 -25.60
N THR A 15 13.95 27.37 -25.58
CA THR A 15 13.15 28.07 -26.59
C THR A 15 12.12 28.90 -25.87
N GLU A 16 12.18 30.22 -26.08
CA GLU A 16 11.31 31.28 -25.55
C GLU A 16 10.02 30.76 -24.88
N ALA A 17 9.99 30.81 -23.55
CA ALA A 17 8.84 30.39 -22.76
C ALA A 17 7.60 31.24 -23.12
N PRO A 18 6.49 30.62 -23.55
CA PRO A 18 5.23 31.34 -23.73
C PRO A 18 4.76 31.88 -22.37
N ALA A 19 4.26 33.11 -22.36
CA ALA A 19 3.65 33.72 -21.19
C ALA A 19 2.51 32.84 -20.65
N GLY A 20 2.72 32.17 -19.50
CA GLY A 20 1.69 31.38 -18.82
C GLY A 20 2.13 30.14 -18.03
N GLN A 21 3.41 29.77 -17.98
CA GLN A 21 3.84 28.59 -17.22
C GLN A 21 3.95 28.91 -15.72
N ASN A 22 3.02 28.38 -14.91
CA ASN A 22 3.15 28.38 -13.45
C ASN A 22 4.42 27.62 -13.05
N ASP A 23 5.23 28.23 -12.19
CA ASP A 23 6.44 27.62 -11.64
C ASP A 23 6.13 26.26 -11.01
N VAL A 24 6.99 25.26 -11.22
CA VAL A 24 6.74 23.87 -10.83
C VAL A 24 7.53 23.58 -9.55
N VAL A 25 6.87 22.95 -8.58
CA VAL A 25 7.52 22.47 -7.36
C VAL A 25 7.20 21.00 -7.13
N VAL A 26 8.19 20.24 -6.68
CA VAL A 26 8.01 18.85 -6.30
C VAL A 26 7.94 18.75 -4.78
N LEU A 27 6.88 18.15 -4.23
CA LEU A 27 6.68 18.02 -2.78
C LEU A 27 6.75 16.56 -2.32
N ASP A 28 7.74 16.25 -1.48
CA ASP A 28 7.85 14.95 -0.83
C ASP A 28 6.89 14.87 0.36
N ALA A 29 5.82 14.09 0.24
CA ALA A 29 4.82 13.93 1.31
C ALA A 29 5.19 12.84 2.32
N ARG A 30 6.46 12.43 2.38
CA ARG A 30 6.95 11.36 3.25
C ARG A 30 7.59 11.87 4.54
N ASN A 31 7.83 10.95 5.47
CA ASN A 31 8.57 11.25 6.69
C ASN A 31 10.07 11.36 6.37
N LEU A 32 10.80 12.12 7.18
CA LEU A 32 12.23 12.40 6.98
C LEU A 32 13.08 11.13 6.81
N TYR A 33 12.83 10.08 7.60
CA TYR A 33 13.60 8.84 7.50
C TYR A 33 13.44 8.14 6.14
N GLU A 34 12.34 8.38 5.42
CA GLU A 34 12.09 7.85 4.07
C GLU A 34 12.82 8.69 3.02
N THR A 35 12.74 10.02 3.15
CA THR A 35 13.46 10.97 2.27
C THR A 35 14.97 10.83 2.37
N ARG A 36 15.49 10.49 3.56
CA ARG A 36 16.92 10.35 3.83
C ARG A 36 17.62 9.29 2.97
N ILE A 37 16.90 8.24 2.60
CA ILE A 37 17.49 7.12 1.84
C ILE A 37 17.16 7.14 0.37
N GLY A 38 16.20 7.96 -0.07
CA GLY A 38 15.88 8.11 -1.48
C GLY A 38 14.86 9.21 -1.70
N LYS A 39 14.99 9.97 -2.79
CA LYS A 39 14.15 11.13 -3.11
C LYS A 39 14.20 11.45 -4.60
N PHE A 40 13.22 12.21 -5.08
CA PHE A 40 13.29 12.75 -6.43
C PHE A 40 14.32 13.88 -6.51
N HIS A 41 15.11 13.86 -7.58
CA HIS A 41 15.96 14.94 -8.02
C HIS A 41 15.65 15.23 -9.48
N VAL A 42 15.03 16.38 -9.71
CA VAL A 42 14.68 16.84 -11.05
C VAL A 42 15.54 18.08 -11.35
N PRO A 43 16.29 18.10 -12.46
CA PRO A 43 17.03 19.27 -12.87
C PRO A 43 16.11 20.50 -12.99
N ASN A 44 16.56 21.64 -12.45
CA ASN A 44 15.88 22.93 -12.57
C ASN A 44 14.46 23.02 -11.96
N VAL A 45 14.06 22.06 -11.12
CA VAL A 45 12.77 22.10 -10.41
C VAL A 45 13.02 22.01 -8.91
N GLU A 46 12.46 22.96 -8.16
CA GLU A 46 12.60 22.96 -6.70
C GLU A 46 11.91 21.74 -6.10
N THR A 47 12.64 20.98 -5.28
CA THR A 47 12.09 19.87 -4.50
C THR A 47 12.00 20.24 -3.02
N LEU A 48 10.77 20.35 -2.54
CA LEU A 48 10.41 20.67 -1.17
C LEU A 48 10.41 19.39 -0.32
N HIS A 49 11.22 19.40 0.73
CA HIS A 49 11.31 18.34 1.73
C HIS A 49 10.82 18.88 3.08
N PRO A 50 9.60 18.52 3.51
CA PRO A 50 9.02 19.03 4.76
C PRO A 50 9.76 18.66 6.05
N GLU A 51 10.71 17.73 6.00
CA GLU A 51 11.43 17.17 7.15
C GLU A 51 10.49 16.69 8.29
N ILE A 52 9.28 16.25 7.97
CA ILE A 52 8.28 15.81 8.96
C ILE A 52 8.63 14.47 9.61
N ARG A 53 8.24 14.28 10.88
CA ARG A 53 8.45 13.00 11.60
C ARG A 53 7.35 12.00 11.30
N GLN A 54 6.14 12.52 11.16
CA GLN A 54 4.92 11.78 10.90
C GLN A 54 4.04 12.58 9.95
N TYR A 55 3.20 11.87 9.20
CA TYR A 55 2.35 12.49 8.18
C TYR A 55 1.39 13.56 8.71
N SER A 56 0.94 13.44 9.96
CA SER A 56 0.06 14.44 10.60
C SER A 56 0.70 15.81 10.76
N ASP A 57 2.02 15.92 10.64
CA ASP A 57 2.75 17.19 10.70
C ASP A 57 2.75 17.91 9.33
N LEU A 58 2.43 17.20 8.23
CA LEU A 58 2.45 17.77 6.87
C LEU A 58 1.47 18.95 6.68
N PRO A 59 0.22 18.91 7.17
CA PRO A 59 -0.69 20.05 7.06
C PRO A 59 -0.13 21.32 7.71
N LEU A 60 0.46 21.20 8.91
CA LEU A 60 1.09 22.33 9.58
C LEU A 60 2.25 22.90 8.76
N TRP A 61 3.10 22.02 8.20
CA TRP A 61 4.19 22.46 7.33
C TRP A 61 3.68 23.20 6.09
N ILE A 62 2.61 22.70 5.46
CA ILE A 62 1.98 23.35 4.30
C ILE A 62 1.50 24.76 4.67
N ASP A 63 0.91 24.92 5.86
CA ASP A 63 0.38 26.20 6.33
C ASP A 63 1.48 27.23 6.53
N GLU A 64 2.58 26.80 7.16
CA GLU A 64 3.77 27.62 7.40
C GLU A 64 4.56 27.97 6.12
N HIS A 65 4.33 27.26 5.01
CA HIS A 65 5.05 27.42 3.74
C HIS A 65 4.12 27.67 2.55
N THR A 66 2.97 28.29 2.82
CA THR A 66 1.92 28.61 1.84
C THR A 66 2.49 29.38 0.64
N GLU A 67 3.45 30.28 0.87
CA GLU A 67 4.13 31.09 -0.13
C GLU A 67 4.99 30.29 -1.11
N LYS A 68 5.50 29.12 -0.71
CA LYS A 68 6.26 28.22 -1.59
C LYS A 68 5.37 27.42 -2.54
N LEU A 69 4.06 27.42 -2.29
CA LEU A 69 3.09 26.55 -2.94
C LEU A 69 2.06 27.35 -3.75
N ARG A 70 1.63 28.52 -3.25
CA ARG A 70 0.60 29.35 -3.88
C ARG A 70 1.03 29.82 -5.27
N GLY A 71 0.14 29.66 -6.25
CA GLY A 71 0.35 30.05 -7.65
C GLY A 71 1.25 29.10 -8.45
N LYS A 72 1.75 28.03 -7.82
CA LYS A 72 2.66 27.06 -8.44
C LYS A 72 1.93 25.78 -8.85
N SER A 73 2.55 25.02 -9.74
CA SER A 73 2.14 23.65 -10.07
C SER A 73 2.81 22.68 -9.10
N ILE A 74 2.03 22.12 -8.18
CA ILE A 74 2.54 21.30 -7.06
C ILE A 74 2.51 19.82 -7.46
N MET A 75 3.69 19.23 -7.63
CA MET A 75 3.92 17.83 -7.99
C MET A 75 4.24 16.99 -6.75
N MET A 76 3.26 16.28 -6.22
CA MET A 76 3.43 15.51 -4.99
C MET A 76 3.84 14.06 -5.24
N TYR A 77 4.63 13.49 -4.32
CA TYR A 77 4.89 12.06 -4.31
C TYR A 77 4.98 11.48 -2.90
N CYS A 78 4.74 10.18 -2.80
CA CYS A 78 5.06 9.37 -1.62
C CYS A 78 5.27 7.91 -2.06
N THR A 79 5.52 6.99 -1.13
CA THR A 79 5.84 5.58 -1.44
C THR A 79 4.82 4.92 -2.39
N GLY A 80 3.52 5.08 -2.12
CA GLY A 80 2.44 4.37 -2.83
C GLY A 80 1.21 5.22 -3.19
N GLY A 81 1.30 6.55 -3.10
CA GLY A 81 0.24 7.49 -3.50
C GLY A 81 -0.74 7.93 -2.40
N ILE A 82 -1.04 7.09 -1.41
CA ILE A 82 -2.11 7.35 -0.41
C ILE A 82 -1.97 8.70 0.33
N ARG A 83 -0.74 9.07 0.72
CA ARG A 83 -0.50 10.35 1.43
C ARG A 83 -0.73 11.57 0.53
N CYS A 84 -0.48 11.42 -0.77
CA CYS A 84 -0.70 12.48 -1.76
C CYS A 84 -2.19 12.70 -2.03
N GLU A 85 -3.03 11.65 -1.97
CA GLU A 85 -4.49 11.79 -2.11
C GLU A 85 -5.02 12.76 -1.04
N MET A 86 -4.66 12.48 0.22
CA MET A 86 -5.09 13.27 1.36
C MET A 86 -4.48 14.68 1.36
N ALA A 87 -3.18 14.79 1.07
CA ALA A 87 -2.49 16.08 1.07
C ALA A 87 -2.94 16.98 -0.08
N SER A 88 -3.23 16.40 -1.25
CA SER A 88 -3.70 17.19 -2.39
C SER A 88 -5.09 17.77 -2.17
N ALA A 89 -5.99 17.02 -1.50
CA ALA A 89 -7.27 17.54 -1.06
C ALA A 89 -7.10 18.68 -0.04
N TYR A 90 -6.18 18.53 0.90
CA TYR A 90 -5.87 19.57 1.89
C TYR A 90 -5.34 20.85 1.24
N ILE A 91 -4.37 20.75 0.33
CA ILE A 91 -3.80 21.89 -0.37
C ILE A 91 -4.89 22.62 -1.18
N ARG A 92 -5.69 21.88 -1.97
CA ARG A 92 -6.80 22.49 -2.74
C ARG A 92 -7.83 23.19 -1.85
N SER A 93 -8.05 22.73 -0.63
CA SER A 93 -8.99 23.37 0.32
C SER A 93 -8.55 24.77 0.77
N LYS A 94 -7.29 25.16 0.52
CA LYS A 94 -6.77 26.50 0.83
C LYS A 94 -7.31 27.60 -0.10
N GLY A 95 -7.99 27.24 -1.19
CA GLY A 95 -8.66 28.17 -2.09
C GLY A 95 -7.76 28.73 -3.19
N GLU A 96 -7.94 30.01 -3.53
CA GLU A 96 -7.33 30.65 -4.69
C GLU A 96 -5.79 30.54 -4.69
N GLY A 97 -5.24 30.07 -5.82
CA GLY A 97 -3.81 29.84 -6.02
C GLY A 97 -3.34 28.44 -5.60
N PHE A 98 -4.23 27.52 -5.25
CA PHE A 98 -3.91 26.13 -4.89
C PHE A 98 -4.63 25.09 -5.75
N GLU A 99 -5.06 25.47 -6.95
CA GLU A 99 -5.83 24.63 -7.87
C GLU A 99 -4.95 23.55 -8.52
N ASN A 100 -3.69 23.90 -8.81
CA ASN A 100 -2.75 23.12 -9.60
C ASN A 100 -1.97 22.09 -8.77
N VAL A 101 -2.68 21.14 -8.16
CA VAL A 101 -2.07 20.06 -7.36
C VAL A 101 -2.18 18.71 -8.05
N PHE A 102 -1.03 18.12 -8.31
CA PHE A 102 -0.88 16.85 -9.00
C PHE A 102 -0.10 15.88 -8.13
N GLN A 103 -0.23 14.59 -8.43
CA GLN A 103 0.42 13.55 -7.67
C GLN A 103 0.97 12.44 -8.56
N LEU A 104 2.06 11.84 -8.12
CA LEU A 104 2.64 10.67 -8.75
C LEU A 104 1.71 9.46 -8.55
N TYR A 105 0.97 9.12 -9.60
CA TYR A 105 0.03 8.01 -9.56
C TYR A 105 0.72 6.68 -9.25
N GLY A 106 0.27 6.00 -8.20
CA GLY A 106 0.90 4.77 -7.68
C GLY A 106 2.20 5.01 -6.89
N GLY A 107 2.61 6.26 -6.68
CA GLY A 107 3.77 6.63 -5.89
C GLY A 107 5.12 6.19 -6.49
N ILE A 108 6.17 6.32 -5.67
CA ILE A 108 7.54 5.93 -6.02
C ILE A 108 7.59 4.45 -6.41
N GLN A 109 6.80 3.60 -5.77
CA GLN A 109 6.79 2.18 -6.09
C GLN A 109 6.45 1.92 -7.55
N ARG A 110 5.35 2.51 -8.05
CA ARG A 110 4.98 2.35 -9.46
C ARG A 110 5.99 3.01 -10.39
N TYR A 111 6.57 4.14 -9.96
CA TYR A 111 7.60 4.83 -10.72
C TYR A 111 8.85 3.97 -10.94
N LEU A 112 9.38 3.36 -9.88
CA LEU A 112 10.54 2.46 -9.98
C LEU A 112 10.23 1.14 -10.72
N GLU A 113 8.96 0.72 -10.77
CA GLU A 113 8.54 -0.39 -11.65
C GLU A 113 8.62 0.01 -13.14
N GLN A 114 8.40 1.29 -13.47
CA GLN A 114 8.46 1.81 -14.84
C GLN A 114 9.87 2.30 -15.24
N TYR A 115 10.66 2.79 -14.28
CA TYR A 115 12.03 3.28 -14.45
C TYR A 115 12.96 2.49 -13.52
N PRO A 116 13.37 1.25 -13.88
CA PRO A 116 14.21 0.41 -13.03
C PRO A 116 15.62 0.98 -12.80
N ASP A 117 16.10 1.80 -13.74
CA ASP A 117 17.32 2.60 -13.63
C ASP A 117 17.18 3.79 -12.67
N GLY A 118 15.99 3.99 -12.09
CA GLY A 118 15.69 5.03 -11.12
C GLY A 118 15.21 6.34 -11.74
N GLY A 119 15.43 6.61 -13.02
CA GLY A 119 15.04 7.89 -13.64
C GLY A 119 15.44 9.11 -12.80
N TYR A 120 14.47 9.94 -12.41
CA TYR A 120 14.64 11.09 -11.53
C TYR A 120 14.63 10.75 -10.03
N PHE A 121 14.44 9.49 -9.64
CA PHE A 121 14.50 9.04 -8.26
C PHE A 121 15.88 8.48 -7.93
N ASP A 122 16.55 9.08 -6.96
CA ASP A 122 17.85 8.64 -6.48
C ASP A 122 17.73 7.90 -5.15
N GLY A 123 18.56 6.88 -4.95
CA GLY A 123 18.61 6.07 -3.74
C GLY A 123 17.52 4.99 -3.65
N LYS A 124 17.10 4.70 -2.42
CA LYS A 124 16.15 3.64 -2.08
C LYS A 124 14.80 4.18 -1.61
N ASN A 125 13.73 3.56 -2.07
CA ASN A 125 12.37 3.82 -1.60
C ASN A 125 12.08 3.00 -0.34
N PHE A 126 11.86 3.68 0.80
CA PHE A 126 11.44 3.04 2.03
C PHE A 126 10.06 2.36 1.88
N VAL A 127 9.95 1.10 2.33
CA VAL A 127 8.71 0.31 2.32
C VAL A 127 8.38 -0.25 3.70
N PHE A 128 7.10 -0.32 4.02
CA PHE A 128 6.61 -0.66 5.36
C PHE A 128 6.41 -2.18 5.57
N ASP A 129 7.29 -2.99 4.99
CA ASP A 129 7.30 -4.44 5.12
C ASP A 129 8.71 -4.98 5.45
N HIS A 130 8.89 -6.30 5.40
CA HIS A 130 10.15 -6.95 5.76
C HIS A 130 11.34 -6.53 4.90
N ARG A 131 11.10 -5.98 3.70
CA ARG A 131 12.16 -5.53 2.80
C ARG A 131 12.79 -4.22 3.25
N ILE A 132 12.07 -3.42 4.05
CA ILE A 132 12.49 -2.13 4.62
C ILE A 132 12.73 -1.03 3.57
N SER A 133 13.44 -1.31 2.48
CA SER A 133 13.58 -0.42 1.33
C SER A 133 13.72 -1.21 0.03
N VAL A 134 13.41 -0.56 -1.09
CA VAL A 134 13.61 -1.08 -2.45
C VAL A 134 14.31 -0.02 -3.28
N GLY A 135 15.46 -0.35 -3.88
CA GLY A 135 16.27 0.58 -4.67
C GLY A 135 15.98 0.53 -6.16
N SER A 136 16.40 1.58 -6.87
CA SER A 136 16.70 1.49 -8.30
C SER A 136 18.04 0.78 -8.52
N ASN A 137 18.38 0.48 -9.77
CA ASN A 137 19.69 -0.05 -10.16
C ASN A 137 20.84 0.97 -10.04
N LYS A 138 20.59 2.17 -9.48
CA LYS A 138 21.65 3.15 -9.22
C LYS A 138 22.34 2.81 -7.90
N ASP A 139 23.66 2.64 -7.93
CA ASP A 139 24.48 2.45 -6.73
C ASP A 139 24.68 3.75 -5.89
N ASN A 140 23.79 4.73 -6.04
CA ASN A 140 23.88 6.00 -5.34
C ASN A 140 23.27 5.90 -3.93
N ILE A 141 24.12 5.83 -2.91
CA ILE A 141 23.73 5.82 -1.50
C ILE A 141 23.60 7.27 -1.02
N LEU A 142 22.35 7.74 -0.85
CA LEU A 142 22.07 9.09 -0.34
C LEU A 142 22.19 9.21 1.18
N GLY A 143 21.93 8.13 1.91
CA GLY A 143 21.92 8.13 3.36
C GLY A 143 23.33 8.17 3.95
N THR A 144 23.45 8.69 5.16
CA THR A 144 24.69 8.67 5.94
C THR A 144 24.45 8.16 7.35
N CYS A 145 25.46 7.52 7.92
CA CYS A 145 25.46 7.11 9.31
C CYS A 145 25.41 8.34 10.22
N LEU A 146 24.47 8.34 11.17
CA LEU A 146 24.28 9.40 12.15
C LEU A 146 25.53 9.65 13.02
N VAL A 147 26.35 8.63 13.25
CA VAL A 147 27.49 8.67 14.18
C VAL A 147 28.78 9.08 13.47
N CYS A 148 29.15 8.39 12.40
CA CYS A 148 30.44 8.60 11.71
C CYS A 148 30.34 9.32 10.37
N GLY A 149 29.12 9.57 9.86
CA GLY A 149 28.91 10.25 8.58
C GLY A 149 29.19 9.40 7.33
N SER A 150 29.64 8.15 7.46
CA SER A 150 29.87 7.27 6.31
C SER A 150 28.58 7.02 5.52
N THR A 151 28.67 6.79 4.22
CA THR A 151 27.50 6.43 3.39
C THR A 151 26.84 5.16 3.94
N TYR A 152 25.53 5.22 4.16
CA TYR A 152 24.74 4.12 4.72
C TYR A 152 23.25 4.39 4.53
N ASP A 153 22.47 3.42 4.06
CA ASP A 153 21.03 3.59 3.75
C ASP A 153 20.15 2.41 4.20
N ASP A 154 20.69 1.55 5.05
CA ASP A 154 20.00 0.36 5.57
C ASP A 154 19.41 0.60 6.96
N TYR A 155 18.11 0.33 7.12
CA TYR A 155 17.39 0.41 8.39
C TYR A 155 17.12 -0.96 9.02
N SER A 156 17.77 -2.03 8.58
CA SER A 156 17.58 -3.40 9.09
C SER A 156 17.82 -3.54 10.59
N SER A 157 18.78 -2.78 11.14
CA SER A 157 19.03 -2.72 12.59
C SER A 157 17.91 -2.02 13.38
N ARG A 158 17.00 -1.32 12.69
CA ARG A 158 15.87 -0.57 13.27
C ARG A 158 16.30 0.38 14.40
N CYS A 159 17.49 0.96 14.29
CA CYS A 159 17.98 1.97 15.22
C CYS A 159 17.00 3.15 15.28
N ARG A 160 16.77 3.66 16.49
CA ARG A 160 15.78 4.71 16.76
C ARG A 160 16.37 5.82 17.58
N CYS A 161 15.91 7.03 17.31
CA CYS A 161 16.16 8.16 18.19
C CYS A 161 15.59 7.91 19.59
N SER A 162 16.38 8.15 20.63
CA SER A 162 16.00 7.99 22.03
C SER A 162 14.82 8.89 22.41
N ASN A 163 14.75 10.12 21.88
CA ASN A 163 13.71 11.08 22.27
C ASN A 163 12.39 10.94 21.49
N CYS A 164 12.44 10.67 20.19
CA CYS A 164 11.24 10.69 19.33
C CYS A 164 10.93 9.34 18.67
N ARG A 165 11.78 8.33 18.86
CA ARG A 165 11.63 6.97 18.30
C ARG A 165 11.63 6.87 16.77
N MET A 166 11.86 7.97 16.05
CA MET A 166 12.05 8.00 14.60
C MET A 166 13.26 7.14 14.21
N LEU A 167 13.17 6.45 13.07
CA LEU A 167 14.27 5.65 12.53
C LEU A 167 15.48 6.53 12.19
N VAL A 168 16.66 6.03 12.55
CA VAL A 168 17.96 6.66 12.26
C VAL A 168 18.90 5.65 11.61
N LEU A 169 19.80 6.16 10.75
CA LEU A 169 20.79 5.34 10.05
C LEU A 169 22.03 5.20 10.92
N VAL A 170 22.39 3.98 11.29
CA VAL A 170 23.60 3.69 12.05
C VAL A 170 24.28 2.50 11.38
N CYS A 171 25.46 2.73 10.81
CA CYS A 171 26.22 1.69 10.11
C CYS A 171 26.64 0.56 11.06
N SER A 172 26.92 -0.62 10.50
CA SER A 172 27.25 -1.83 11.27
C SER A 172 28.39 -1.64 12.28
N THR A 173 29.36 -0.77 11.98
CA THR A 173 30.49 -0.48 12.89
C THR A 173 30.14 0.48 14.03
N CYS A 174 29.09 1.29 13.86
CA CYS A 174 28.64 2.25 14.87
C CYS A 174 27.48 1.72 15.73
N GLN A 175 26.88 0.60 15.33
CA GLN A 175 25.81 -0.05 16.08
C GLN A 175 26.35 -0.56 17.41
N ASP A 176 25.81 -0.02 18.49
CA ASP A 176 26.10 -0.38 19.87
C ASP A 176 24.81 -0.31 20.67
N SER A 177 24.49 -1.38 21.40
CA SER A 177 23.29 -1.48 22.24
C SER A 177 23.30 -0.54 23.45
N THR A 178 24.47 -0.04 23.84
CA THR A 178 24.65 0.85 24.98
C THR A 178 24.56 2.33 24.60
N LYS A 179 24.58 2.64 23.30
CA LYS A 179 24.54 4.03 22.81
C LYS A 179 23.12 4.52 22.62
N GLU A 180 22.90 5.75 23.06
CA GLU A 180 21.72 6.50 22.70
C GLU A 180 21.94 7.26 21.39
N TYR A 181 20.94 7.23 20.52
CA TYR A 181 20.98 7.95 19.25
C TYR A 181 20.02 9.13 19.32
N VAL A 182 20.45 10.32 18.90
CA VAL A 182 19.57 11.49 18.81
C VAL A 182 19.50 11.93 17.34
N CYS A 183 18.30 11.88 16.75
CA CYS A 183 18.13 12.29 15.35
C CYS A 183 18.38 13.78 15.16
N GLU A 184 18.66 14.17 13.91
CA GLU A 184 18.95 15.54 13.49
C GLU A 184 17.88 16.55 13.91
N LEU A 185 16.60 16.19 13.83
CA LEU A 185 15.50 17.08 14.23
C LEU A 185 15.41 17.27 15.76
N CYS A 186 15.90 16.31 16.55
CA CYS A 186 15.94 16.43 18.01
C CYS A 186 17.13 17.29 18.44
N LEU A 187 18.28 17.10 17.79
CA LEU A 187 19.47 17.94 17.97
C LEU A 187 19.18 19.41 17.61
N LYS A 188 18.57 19.67 16.44
CA LYS A 188 18.15 21.02 16.02
C LYS A 188 17.23 21.70 17.05
N ASN A 189 16.42 20.93 17.78
CA ASN A 189 15.49 21.44 18.79
C ASN A 189 16.07 21.41 20.22
N GLY A 190 17.39 21.39 20.36
CA GLY A 190 18.08 21.50 21.64
C GLY A 190 18.01 20.26 22.55
N LYS A 191 17.61 19.09 22.02
CA LYS A 191 17.67 17.83 22.78
C LYS A 191 19.08 17.26 22.68
N GLN A 192 19.80 17.20 23.80
CA GLN A 192 21.14 16.64 23.87
C GLN A 192 21.13 15.11 23.96
N CYS A 193 22.23 14.50 23.51
CA CYS A 193 22.57 13.12 23.83
C CYS A 193 23.00 13.09 25.30
N CYS A 194 22.50 12.15 26.11
CA CYS A 194 23.01 11.99 27.47
C CYS A 194 24.53 11.70 27.40
N GLU A 195 25.33 12.49 28.11
CA GLU A 195 26.78 12.28 28.20
C GLU A 195 27.06 10.86 28.71
N ILE A 196 27.93 10.14 28.01
CA ILE A 196 28.38 8.80 28.38
C ILE A 196 29.17 8.93 29.69
N SER A 197 28.52 8.67 30.83
CA SER A 197 29.24 8.37 32.06
C SER A 197 29.76 6.93 31.96
N VAL A 198 31.06 6.80 31.76
CA VAL A 198 31.78 5.52 31.88
C VAL A 198 31.56 5.00 33.30
N LYS A 199 30.64 4.05 33.48
CA LYS A 199 30.52 3.31 34.75
C LYS A 199 31.63 2.26 34.75
N GLN A 200 32.63 2.46 35.60
CA GLN A 200 33.50 1.37 36.05
C GLN A 200 32.64 0.36 36.82
N ASP A 201 32.87 -0.91 36.51
CA ASP A 201 32.32 -2.07 37.20
C ASP A 201 32.45 -1.97 38.72
N CYS A 202 31.40 -2.38 39.45
CA CYS A 202 31.51 -3.22 40.65
C CYS A 202 30.14 -3.76 41.09
N GLN A 203 29.95 -5.06 40.85
CA GLN A 203 29.31 -6.09 41.68
C GLN A 203 27.78 -6.19 41.89
N ALA A 204 27.40 -7.46 42.05
CA ALA A 204 26.10 -8.13 41.97
C ALA A 204 25.08 -7.87 43.11
N GLU A 205 23.78 -7.90 42.71
CA GLU A 205 22.55 -8.47 43.35
C GLU A 205 22.13 -8.06 44.80
N PRO A 206 20.87 -8.24 45.25
CA PRO A 206 19.55 -8.32 44.58
C PRO A 206 18.41 -7.46 45.25
N GLU A 207 17.31 -7.32 44.51
CA GLU A 207 15.88 -7.25 44.90
C GLU A 207 15.24 -6.17 45.83
N LEU A 208 13.97 -5.85 45.43
CA LEU A 208 12.77 -5.42 46.19
C LEU A 208 12.66 -3.99 46.74
N SER A 209 11.73 -3.22 46.16
CA SER A 209 10.37 -2.94 46.73
C SER A 209 9.78 -1.62 46.19
N GLU A 210 8.54 -1.68 45.69
CA GLU A 210 7.72 -0.49 45.41
C GLU A 210 7.12 0.08 46.70
N PRO A 211 6.96 1.41 46.83
CA PRO A 211 6.05 1.99 47.79
C PRO A 211 4.74 2.47 47.12
N SER A 212 3.70 2.19 47.87
CA SER A 212 2.27 2.34 47.67
C SER A 212 1.72 3.77 47.81
N ASP A 213 0.59 3.97 47.12
CA ASP A 213 -0.70 4.46 47.63
C ASP A 213 -1.16 5.94 47.50
N ILE A 214 -2.51 6.02 47.43
CA ILE A 214 -3.48 7.12 47.64
C ILE A 214 -3.77 8.05 46.44
N GLY A 215 -5.00 8.20 45.93
CA GLY A 215 -6.31 7.65 46.34
C GLY A 215 -7.41 8.01 45.33
N LYS A 216 -8.42 7.13 45.19
CA LYS A 216 -9.65 7.35 44.43
C LYS A 216 -10.85 7.34 45.37
N LEU A 217 -11.64 8.41 45.34
CA LEU A 217 -12.99 8.45 45.91
C LEU A 217 -13.96 7.66 45.03
N SER A 218 -14.81 6.89 45.69
CA SER A 218 -15.84 6.02 45.12
C SER A 218 -17.22 6.49 45.56
N ILE A 219 -18.21 6.38 44.67
CA ILE A 219 -19.63 6.36 45.02
C ILE A 219 -20.20 5.04 44.50
N SER A 220 -20.83 4.33 45.43
CA SER A 220 -21.34 2.97 45.31
C SER A 220 -22.80 2.98 44.85
N ASN A 221 -23.23 1.94 44.12
CA ASN A 221 -24.52 1.33 44.35
C ASN A 221 -24.46 -0.18 44.03
N LYS A 222 -24.84 -0.97 45.04
CA LYS A 222 -24.88 -2.44 45.07
C LYS A 222 -26.04 -2.98 44.21
N ILE A 223 -25.91 -4.22 43.71
CA ILE A 223 -26.80 -5.34 44.07
C ILE A 223 -26.28 -6.68 43.49
N SER A 224 -26.12 -7.61 44.44
CA SER A 224 -26.26 -9.07 44.44
C SER A 224 -25.47 -10.02 43.51
N THR A 225 -24.69 -10.82 44.23
CA THR A 225 -23.91 -12.02 43.93
C THR A 225 -24.73 -13.26 43.54
N SER A 226 -24.21 -14.05 42.60
CA SER A 226 -24.25 -15.52 42.69
C SER A 226 -22.97 -16.14 42.11
N LYS A 227 -22.56 -17.27 42.69
CA LYS A 227 -21.20 -17.83 42.76
C LYS A 227 -20.68 -18.48 41.46
N ALA A 228 -19.36 -18.38 41.26
CA ALA A 228 -18.55 -19.18 40.32
C ALA A 228 -18.42 -20.65 40.76
N PRO A 229 -17.96 -21.55 39.85
CA PRO A 229 -16.51 -21.79 39.69
C PRO A 229 -16.12 -21.73 38.20
N GLY A 230 -14.97 -21.21 37.76
CA GLY A 230 -13.61 -21.49 38.24
C GLY A 230 -12.88 -22.33 37.18
N SER A 231 -12.39 -21.68 36.11
CA SER A 231 -11.42 -22.25 35.16
C SER A 231 -10.73 -21.13 34.39
N ASN A 232 -9.47 -20.87 34.74
CA ASN A 232 -8.57 -19.97 34.04
C ASN A 232 -8.20 -20.57 32.67
N GLY A 233 -8.71 -19.95 31.61
CA GLY A 233 -8.13 -19.99 30.28
C GLY A 233 -8.52 -18.68 29.61
N SER A 234 -7.56 -17.80 29.35
CA SER A 234 -7.82 -16.70 28.43
C SER A 234 -8.03 -17.32 27.05
N GLU A 235 -9.27 -17.67 26.70
CA GLU A 235 -9.64 -18.03 25.35
C GLU A 235 -9.32 -16.82 24.46
N GLN A 236 -8.16 -16.83 23.82
CA GLN A 236 -7.91 -15.94 22.70
C GLN A 236 -8.93 -16.29 21.63
N LEU A 237 -9.91 -15.42 21.43
CA LEU A 237 -10.85 -15.52 20.32
C LEU A 237 -10.06 -15.78 19.03
N LYS A 238 -10.35 -16.91 18.37
CA LYS A 238 -9.66 -17.33 17.16
C LYS A 238 -9.95 -16.30 16.06
N LYS A 239 -8.88 -15.72 15.49
CA LYS A 239 -9.02 -14.75 14.39
C LYS A 239 -9.56 -15.44 13.15
N LEU A 240 -10.40 -14.73 12.40
CA LEU A 240 -10.86 -15.16 11.08
C LEU A 240 -9.68 -15.27 10.11
N ARG A 241 -9.57 -16.36 9.37
CA ARG A 241 -8.54 -16.49 8.32
C ARG A 241 -9.14 -16.19 6.96
N ILE A 242 -8.57 -15.20 6.28
CA ILE A 242 -9.11 -14.67 5.03
C ILE A 242 -8.10 -14.88 3.90
N LEU A 243 -8.50 -15.65 2.89
CA LEU A 243 -7.72 -15.86 1.68
C LEU A 243 -7.79 -14.61 0.78
N CYS A 244 -6.65 -14.03 0.43
CA CYS A 244 -6.56 -12.74 -0.25
C CYS A 244 -6.08 -12.89 -1.69
N LEU A 245 -6.94 -12.54 -2.67
CA LEU A 245 -6.68 -12.60 -4.10
C LEU A 245 -6.36 -11.19 -4.66
N HIS A 246 -5.16 -11.02 -5.20
CA HIS A 246 -4.67 -9.73 -5.73
C HIS A 246 -5.30 -9.35 -7.08
N GLY A 247 -5.13 -8.09 -7.52
CA GLY A 247 -5.62 -7.62 -8.81
C GLY A 247 -4.74 -8.03 -10.00
N PHE A 248 -5.16 -7.67 -11.22
CA PHE A 248 -4.42 -7.95 -12.45
C PHE A 248 -3.01 -7.32 -12.44
N ARG A 249 -2.01 -8.06 -12.97
CA ARG A 249 -0.58 -7.65 -12.99
C ARG A 249 -0.03 -7.29 -11.61
N GLN A 250 -0.47 -7.99 -10.58
CA GLN A 250 0.06 -7.89 -9.22
C GLN A 250 0.65 -9.24 -8.78
N ASN A 251 1.11 -9.28 -7.55
CA ASN A 251 1.58 -10.49 -6.87
C ASN A 251 1.24 -10.37 -5.37
N SER A 252 1.32 -11.48 -4.65
CA SER A 252 1.05 -11.62 -3.22
C SER A 252 1.81 -10.60 -2.37
N SER A 253 3.10 -10.41 -2.67
CA SER A 253 3.98 -9.45 -1.98
C SER A 253 3.52 -8.00 -2.18
N ASN A 254 3.23 -7.60 -3.42
CA ASN A 254 2.72 -6.27 -3.76
C ASN A 254 1.38 -6.03 -3.06
N PHE A 255 0.46 -6.99 -3.14
CA PHE A 255 -0.87 -6.85 -2.58
C PHE A 255 -0.82 -6.74 -1.05
N LYS A 256 -0.05 -7.60 -0.38
CA LYS A 256 0.23 -7.52 1.06
C LYS A 256 0.76 -6.15 1.49
N GLY A 257 1.68 -5.57 0.70
CA GLY A 257 2.19 -4.21 0.93
C GLY A 257 1.09 -3.15 0.82
N ARG A 258 0.28 -3.20 -0.25
CA ARG A 258 -0.83 -2.27 -0.50
C ARG A 258 -1.94 -2.36 0.54
N THR A 259 -2.18 -3.54 1.11
CA THR A 259 -3.20 -3.79 2.14
C THR A 259 -2.65 -3.78 3.56
N SER A 260 -1.42 -3.31 3.78
CA SER A 260 -0.79 -3.26 5.11
C SER A 260 -1.58 -2.44 6.13
N SER A 261 -2.18 -1.31 5.70
CA SER A 261 -3.07 -0.50 6.55
C SER A 261 -4.32 -1.28 6.96
N LEU A 262 -4.94 -2.02 6.03
CA LEU A 262 -6.09 -2.88 6.30
C LEU A 262 -5.72 -3.97 7.30
N ALA A 263 -4.63 -4.69 7.05
CA ALA A 263 -4.12 -5.74 7.94
C ALA A 263 -3.88 -5.22 9.36
N LYS A 264 -3.28 -4.02 9.49
CA LYS A 264 -3.05 -3.39 10.79
C LYS A 264 -4.35 -3.07 11.53
N LYS A 265 -5.39 -2.64 10.81
CA LYS A 265 -6.71 -2.30 11.40
C LYS A 265 -7.54 -3.52 11.73
N LEU A 266 -7.34 -4.64 11.02
CA LEU A 266 -8.03 -5.91 11.26
C LEU A 266 -7.23 -6.88 12.14
N LYS A 267 -6.04 -6.52 12.62
CA LYS A 267 -5.10 -7.43 13.31
C LYS A 267 -5.65 -8.22 14.50
N HIS A 268 -6.74 -7.76 15.12
CA HIS A 268 -7.40 -8.42 16.26
C HIS A 268 -8.64 -9.24 15.86
N ILE A 269 -9.08 -9.11 14.61
CA ILE A 269 -10.31 -9.69 14.06
C ILE A 269 -9.95 -10.80 13.05
N ALA A 270 -8.98 -10.53 12.18
CA ALA A 270 -8.63 -11.41 11.07
C ALA A 270 -7.12 -11.51 10.82
N GLU A 271 -6.71 -12.66 10.29
CA GLU A 271 -5.44 -12.93 9.62
C GLU A 271 -5.66 -12.93 8.11
N LEU A 272 -4.86 -12.14 7.38
CA LEU A 272 -4.92 -12.06 5.92
C LEU A 272 -3.82 -12.93 5.31
N VAL A 273 -4.21 -13.93 4.52
CA VAL A 273 -3.31 -14.88 3.86
C VAL A 273 -3.26 -14.58 2.37
N PHE A 274 -2.09 -14.20 1.85
CA PHE A 274 -1.89 -13.74 0.48
C PHE A 274 -1.26 -14.83 -0.37
N ILE A 275 -1.77 -15.03 -1.58
CA ILE A 275 -1.26 -16.01 -2.56
C ILE A 275 -1.04 -15.35 -3.92
N ASP A 276 -0.16 -15.95 -4.71
CA ASP A 276 0.06 -15.55 -6.10
C ASP A 276 -0.94 -16.27 -7.01
N ALA A 277 -1.40 -15.58 -8.05
CA ALA A 277 -2.23 -16.20 -9.08
C ALA A 277 -1.38 -17.13 -9.99
N PRO A 278 -1.97 -18.15 -10.63
CA PRO A 278 -1.18 -19.15 -11.35
C PRO A 278 -0.66 -18.67 -12.71
N HIS A 279 -1.28 -17.65 -13.31
CA HIS A 279 -0.89 -17.17 -14.64
C HIS A 279 0.23 -16.13 -14.53
N GLU A 280 1.46 -16.52 -14.83
CA GLU A 280 2.59 -15.60 -14.98
C GLU A 280 2.45 -14.78 -16.26
N LEU A 281 2.63 -13.46 -16.14
CA LEU A 281 2.51 -12.52 -17.25
C LEU A 281 3.88 -12.00 -17.69
N SER A 282 4.08 -11.94 -19.01
CA SER A 282 5.27 -11.31 -19.59
C SER A 282 5.40 -9.83 -19.21
N PHE A 283 6.66 -9.42 -19.03
CA PHE A 283 7.00 -8.01 -18.88
C PHE A 283 6.63 -7.25 -20.16
N VAL A 284 5.91 -6.13 -20.00
CA VAL A 284 5.52 -5.25 -21.11
C VAL A 284 6.37 -4.00 -20.97
N TYR A 285 7.17 -3.70 -21.99
CA TYR A 285 8.02 -2.52 -22.07
C TYR A 285 7.54 -1.63 -23.23
N GLN A 286 7.58 -0.31 -23.04
CA GLN A 286 7.37 0.66 -24.12
C GLN A 286 8.74 1.09 -24.65
N PRO A 287 9.09 0.80 -25.91
CA PRO A 287 10.30 1.35 -26.51
C PRO A 287 10.19 2.88 -26.63
N HIS A 288 11.28 3.56 -26.29
CA HIS A 288 11.41 5.01 -26.45
C HIS A 288 11.47 5.36 -27.95
N PRO A 289 10.77 6.39 -28.45
CA PRO A 289 10.79 6.76 -29.87
C PRO A 289 12.13 7.31 -30.41
N ASP A 290 13.18 7.47 -29.59
CA ASP A 290 14.34 8.32 -29.93
C ASP A 290 15.68 7.59 -30.00
N VAL A 291 15.71 6.30 -30.34
CA VAL A 291 16.99 5.64 -30.63
C VAL A 291 16.93 4.97 -31.99
N CYS A 292 17.59 5.60 -32.97
CA CYS A 292 18.07 4.95 -34.19
C CYS A 292 19.03 3.80 -33.82
N SER A 293 18.50 2.66 -33.40
CA SER A 293 19.21 1.39 -33.41
C SER A 293 18.22 0.27 -33.66
N ASP A 294 18.47 -0.52 -34.69
CA ASP A 294 17.68 -1.71 -35.00
C ASP A 294 17.75 -2.71 -33.83
N LYS A 295 16.65 -2.77 -33.07
CA LYS A 295 16.30 -3.66 -31.94
C LYS A 295 16.77 -3.22 -30.54
N PRO A 296 15.84 -2.80 -29.65
CA PRO A 296 16.14 -2.56 -28.24
C PRO A 296 16.43 -3.89 -27.52
N SER A 297 17.55 -3.94 -26.79
CA SER A 297 17.92 -5.08 -25.95
C SER A 297 17.16 -5.03 -24.62
N PRO A 298 16.72 -6.18 -24.06
CA PRO A 298 16.00 -6.20 -22.80
C PRO A 298 16.88 -5.81 -21.59
N PRO A 299 16.30 -5.19 -20.55
CA PRO A 299 17.02 -4.85 -19.33
C PRO A 299 17.53 -6.10 -18.60
N SER A 300 18.80 -6.09 -18.20
CA SER A 300 19.54 -7.23 -17.62
C SER A 300 19.19 -7.56 -16.15
N GLY A 301 18.03 -7.16 -15.65
CA GLY A 301 17.55 -7.46 -14.30
C GLY A 301 16.38 -8.44 -14.31
N THR A 302 16.32 -9.36 -13.35
CA THR A 302 15.13 -10.19 -13.11
C THR A 302 13.96 -9.29 -12.71
N ALA A 303 13.14 -8.88 -13.68
CA ALA A 303 11.91 -8.14 -13.42
C ALA A 303 11.01 -8.96 -12.49
N LYS A 304 10.41 -8.33 -11.47
CA LYS A 304 9.51 -9.03 -10.54
C LYS A 304 8.32 -9.56 -11.33
N THR A 305 8.16 -10.89 -11.33
CA THR A 305 7.05 -11.58 -11.95
C THR A 305 5.71 -10.98 -11.53
N LYS A 306 4.83 -10.78 -12.53
CA LYS A 306 3.46 -10.30 -12.36
C LYS A 306 2.52 -11.44 -12.71
N PHE A 307 1.42 -11.54 -11.98
CA PHE A 307 0.47 -12.62 -12.16
C PHE A 307 -0.95 -12.11 -12.47
N ALA A 308 -1.78 -13.00 -12.97
CA ALA A 308 -3.20 -12.80 -13.18
C ALA A 308 -4.02 -14.04 -12.83
N TRP A 309 -5.29 -13.83 -12.50
CA TRP A 309 -6.26 -14.90 -12.28
C TRP A 309 -6.99 -15.28 -13.57
N LEU A 310 -7.20 -14.31 -14.45
CA LEU A 310 -7.85 -14.47 -15.74
C LEU A 310 -6.97 -13.83 -16.81
N VAL A 311 -6.95 -14.43 -18.00
CA VAL A 311 -6.09 -14.02 -19.13
C VAL A 311 -6.92 -13.87 -20.39
N SER A 312 -6.37 -13.18 -21.39
CA SER A 312 -7.03 -13.05 -22.69
C SER A 312 -6.85 -14.31 -23.55
N PRO A 313 -7.82 -14.64 -24.42
CA PRO A 313 -7.66 -15.72 -25.40
C PRO A 313 -6.43 -15.40 -26.25
N ASN A 314 -5.53 -16.37 -26.44
CA ASN A 314 -4.23 -16.25 -27.10
C ASN A 314 -3.04 -15.78 -26.22
N MET A 315 -3.19 -15.74 -24.90
CA MET A 315 -2.04 -15.82 -23.98
C MET A 315 -1.52 -17.27 -23.88
N SER A 316 -1.31 -17.95 -25.01
CA SER A 316 -0.68 -19.26 -25.02
C SER A 316 0.75 -19.12 -24.50
N CYS A 317 1.02 -19.79 -23.38
CA CYS A 317 2.33 -20.00 -22.81
C CYS A 317 3.33 -20.43 -23.90
N HIS A 318 4.15 -19.48 -24.31
CA HIS A 318 5.48 -19.80 -24.82
C HIS A 318 6.45 -19.47 -23.70
N THR A 319 7.07 -20.54 -23.22
CA THR A 319 8.31 -20.56 -22.45
C THR A 319 9.18 -19.34 -22.72
N MET A 320 9.54 -18.64 -21.64
CA MET A 320 10.63 -17.65 -21.52
C MET A 320 11.01 -16.85 -22.79
N GLN A 321 10.84 -15.52 -22.70
CA GLN A 321 11.50 -14.48 -23.51
C GLN A 321 10.75 -13.89 -24.72
N ASP A 322 9.43 -13.92 -24.75
CA ASP A 322 8.69 -13.09 -25.72
C ASP A 322 8.27 -11.74 -25.11
N TRP A 323 9.13 -10.75 -25.35
CA TRP A 323 8.92 -9.33 -25.09
C TRP A 323 7.83 -8.80 -26.03
N LYS A 324 6.72 -8.27 -25.50
CA LYS A 324 5.70 -7.59 -26.30
C LYS A 324 5.76 -6.08 -26.08
N VAL A 325 5.87 -5.34 -27.18
CA VAL A 325 5.70 -3.88 -27.23
C VAL A 325 4.25 -3.57 -26.89
N ALA A 326 4.01 -2.59 -26.02
CA ALA A 326 2.64 -2.12 -25.76
C ALA A 326 2.16 -1.32 -26.98
N ASP A 327 1.24 -1.88 -27.76
CA ASP A 327 0.67 -1.22 -28.95
C ASP A 327 -0.24 -0.02 -28.60
N ALA A 328 -0.61 0.18 -27.32
CA ALA A 328 -1.54 1.23 -26.89
C ALA A 328 -1.36 1.66 -25.40
N PRO A 329 -1.84 2.85 -25.00
CA PRO A 329 -2.01 3.22 -23.58
C PRO A 329 -2.90 2.23 -22.82
N PHE A 330 -2.72 2.13 -21.50
CA PHE A 330 -3.48 1.22 -20.61
C PHE A 330 -4.99 1.38 -20.83
N ASP A 331 -5.63 0.32 -21.35
CA ASP A 331 -7.08 0.28 -21.57
C ASP A 331 -7.80 0.08 -20.22
N PRO A 332 -8.60 1.06 -19.77
CA PRO A 332 -9.44 0.91 -18.57
C PRO A 332 -10.42 -0.27 -18.66
N LEU A 333 -10.79 -0.71 -19.86
CA LEU A 333 -11.72 -1.81 -20.11
C LEU A 333 -11.03 -3.15 -20.38
N GLN A 334 -9.70 -3.24 -20.22
CA GLN A 334 -8.92 -4.46 -20.44
C GLN A 334 -9.49 -5.70 -19.70
N TYR A 335 -10.16 -5.51 -18.57
CA TYR A 335 -10.77 -6.60 -17.82
C TYR A 335 -11.87 -7.35 -18.61
N GLN A 336 -12.50 -6.69 -19.58
CA GLN A 336 -13.53 -7.29 -20.45
C GLN A 336 -12.93 -8.29 -21.44
N GLU A 337 -11.62 -8.19 -21.72
CA GLU A 337 -10.90 -9.06 -22.64
C GLU A 337 -10.26 -10.27 -21.94
N GLN A 338 -10.38 -10.38 -20.61
CA GLN A 338 -9.79 -11.45 -19.80
C GLN A 338 -10.76 -12.65 -19.70
N THR A 339 -11.02 -13.29 -20.84
CA THR A 339 -12.09 -14.31 -21.00
C THR A 339 -11.62 -15.76 -20.86
N ASP A 340 -10.35 -16.00 -20.50
CA ASP A 340 -9.76 -17.34 -20.35
C ASP A 340 -8.99 -17.50 -19.01
N GLY A 341 -8.44 -18.68 -18.74
CA GLY A 341 -7.63 -18.99 -17.55
C GLY A 341 -8.43 -19.40 -16.31
N PHE A 342 -9.77 -19.31 -16.35
CA PHE A 342 -10.64 -19.62 -15.22
C PHE A 342 -10.46 -21.05 -14.69
N LYS A 343 -10.42 -22.06 -15.57
CA LYS A 343 -10.34 -23.48 -15.14
C LYS A 343 -9.07 -23.76 -14.35
N GLU A 344 -7.94 -23.23 -14.81
CA GLU A 344 -6.65 -23.37 -14.14
C GLU A 344 -6.63 -22.64 -12.78
N SER A 345 -7.09 -21.39 -12.75
CA SER A 345 -7.22 -20.62 -11.52
C SER A 345 -8.15 -21.26 -10.50
N TYR A 346 -9.27 -21.83 -10.96
CA TYR A 346 -10.20 -22.56 -10.10
C TYR A 346 -9.55 -23.81 -9.51
N ALA A 347 -8.91 -24.65 -10.33
CA ALA A 347 -8.23 -25.86 -9.87
C ALA A 347 -7.09 -25.55 -8.88
N TYR A 348 -6.33 -24.50 -9.17
CA TYR A 348 -5.27 -24.00 -8.29
C TYR A 348 -5.81 -23.55 -6.93
N LEU A 349 -6.86 -22.72 -6.91
CA LEU A 349 -7.49 -22.25 -5.66
C LEU A 349 -8.10 -23.40 -4.86
N GLU A 350 -8.78 -24.35 -5.51
CA GLU A 350 -9.30 -25.56 -4.85
C GLU A 350 -8.17 -26.37 -4.22
N SER A 351 -7.00 -26.47 -4.86
CA SER A 351 -5.84 -27.16 -4.29
C SER A 351 -5.30 -26.47 -3.03
N ILE A 352 -5.27 -25.13 -3.00
CA ILE A 352 -4.86 -24.36 -1.82
C ILE A 352 -5.87 -24.53 -0.68
N ILE A 353 -7.16 -24.44 -0.98
CA ILE A 353 -8.22 -24.61 0.02
C ILE A 353 -8.23 -26.05 0.57
N ALA A 354 -7.90 -27.05 -0.24
CA ALA A 354 -7.79 -28.44 0.21
C ALA A 354 -6.55 -28.67 1.09
N GLN A 355 -5.43 -28.01 0.80
CA GLN A 355 -4.20 -28.11 1.60
C GLN A 355 -4.31 -27.37 2.94
N ASP A 356 -5.04 -26.26 2.97
CA ASP A 356 -5.28 -25.45 4.17
C ASP A 356 -6.79 -25.29 4.38
N SER A 357 -7.39 -26.23 5.12
CA SER A 357 -8.84 -26.32 5.32
C SER A 357 -9.42 -25.29 6.30
N ASN A 358 -8.65 -24.26 6.67
CA ASN A 358 -8.98 -23.36 7.77
C ASN A 358 -9.14 -21.91 7.30
N PHE A 359 -9.74 -21.68 6.13
CA PHE A 359 -10.15 -20.35 5.67
C PHE A 359 -11.61 -20.09 6.01
N ASP A 360 -11.87 -19.02 6.75
CA ASP A 360 -13.23 -18.57 7.08
C ASP A 360 -13.86 -17.78 5.94
N GLY A 361 -13.05 -17.01 5.20
CA GLY A 361 -13.55 -16.12 4.16
C GLY A 361 -12.54 -15.88 3.03
N VAL A 362 -13.02 -15.21 1.99
CA VAL A 362 -12.20 -14.77 0.85
C VAL A 362 -12.30 -13.26 0.69
N LEU A 363 -11.16 -12.62 0.38
CA LEU A 363 -11.08 -11.22 0.01
C LEU A 363 -10.45 -11.13 -1.38
N GLY A 364 -11.14 -10.50 -2.32
CA GLY A 364 -10.59 -10.22 -3.63
C GLY A 364 -10.54 -8.72 -3.91
N PHE A 365 -9.54 -8.30 -4.67
CA PHE A 365 -9.42 -6.93 -5.19
C PHE A 365 -9.37 -6.92 -6.72
N SER A 366 -10.18 -6.09 -7.38
CA SER A 366 -10.18 -5.94 -8.84
C SER A 366 -10.43 -7.30 -9.52
N GLN A 367 -9.54 -7.75 -10.41
CA GLN A 367 -9.59 -9.10 -11.00
C GLN A 367 -9.66 -10.22 -9.94
N GLY A 368 -8.99 -10.07 -8.79
CA GLY A 368 -9.08 -11.03 -7.69
C GLY A 368 -10.48 -11.10 -7.07
N ALA A 369 -11.24 -9.99 -7.07
CA ALA A 369 -12.64 -9.98 -6.64
C ALA A 369 -13.54 -10.72 -7.64
N ALA A 370 -13.33 -10.50 -8.93
CA ALA A 370 -14.03 -11.22 -10.00
C ALA A 370 -13.77 -12.74 -9.92
N MET A 371 -12.49 -13.13 -9.75
CA MET A 371 -12.10 -14.54 -9.57
C MET A 371 -12.67 -15.15 -8.27
N ALA A 372 -12.64 -14.42 -7.15
CA ALA A 372 -13.21 -14.88 -5.90
C ALA A 372 -14.72 -15.14 -6.04
N ALA A 373 -15.46 -14.27 -6.74
CA ALA A 373 -16.88 -14.45 -6.96
C ALA A 373 -17.17 -15.68 -7.84
N LEU A 374 -16.38 -15.88 -8.90
CA LEU A 374 -16.45 -17.07 -9.74
C LEU A 374 -16.17 -18.37 -8.96
N LEU A 375 -15.14 -18.37 -8.11
CA LEU A 375 -14.84 -19.49 -7.22
C LEU A 375 -16.04 -19.83 -6.34
N CYS A 376 -16.67 -18.82 -5.72
CA CYS A 376 -17.83 -19.02 -4.88
C CYS A 376 -19.04 -19.56 -5.66
N ARG A 377 -19.31 -19.02 -6.86
CA ARG A 377 -20.39 -19.52 -7.74
C ARG A 377 -20.15 -20.97 -8.13
N GLN A 378 -18.93 -21.31 -8.55
CA GLN A 378 -18.58 -22.65 -8.98
C GLN A 378 -18.65 -23.66 -7.83
N GLN A 379 -18.17 -23.31 -6.63
CA GLN A 379 -18.33 -24.13 -5.42
C GLN A 379 -19.80 -24.35 -5.07
N GLN A 380 -20.64 -23.32 -5.15
CA GLN A 380 -22.08 -23.48 -4.93
C GLN A 380 -22.71 -24.44 -5.95
N LYS A 381 -22.29 -24.37 -7.22
CA LYS A 381 -22.78 -25.26 -8.28
C LYS A 381 -22.36 -26.71 -8.07
N THR A 382 -21.13 -26.95 -7.60
CA THR A 382 -20.57 -28.31 -7.45
C THR A 382 -20.88 -28.96 -6.10
N CYS A 383 -20.95 -28.16 -5.02
CA CYS A 383 -21.10 -28.64 -3.65
C CYS A 383 -22.41 -28.23 -2.98
N GLY A 384 -23.28 -27.45 -3.64
CA GLY A 384 -24.52 -26.92 -3.08
C GLY A 384 -24.35 -25.65 -2.22
N SER A 385 -23.13 -25.35 -1.78
CA SER A 385 -22.79 -24.09 -1.10
C SER A 385 -21.32 -23.71 -1.34
N PRO A 386 -20.98 -22.41 -1.27
CA PRO A 386 -19.58 -21.96 -1.18
C PRO A 386 -18.88 -22.57 0.05
N LYS A 387 -17.57 -22.82 -0.05
CA LYS A 387 -16.77 -23.33 1.08
C LYS A 387 -16.41 -22.26 2.11
N PHE A 388 -16.54 -20.99 1.75
CA PHE A 388 -16.31 -19.85 2.63
C PHE A 388 -17.58 -19.49 3.40
N ARG A 389 -17.41 -18.87 4.58
CA ARG A 389 -18.50 -18.32 5.39
C ARG A 389 -18.90 -16.92 4.94
N PHE A 390 -17.97 -16.17 4.36
CA PHE A 390 -18.20 -14.84 3.80
C PHE A 390 -17.21 -14.47 2.68
N GLY A 391 -17.56 -13.45 1.89
CA GLY A 391 -16.70 -12.86 0.86
C GLY A 391 -16.58 -11.34 0.98
N ILE A 392 -15.40 -10.79 0.69
CA ILE A 392 -15.15 -9.34 0.60
C ILE A 392 -14.65 -9.02 -0.81
N PHE A 393 -15.42 -8.25 -1.56
CA PHE A 393 -15.19 -7.96 -2.97
C PHE A 393 -14.92 -6.47 -3.16
N CYS A 394 -13.65 -6.11 -3.35
CA CYS A 394 -13.24 -4.72 -3.49
C CYS A 394 -13.00 -4.35 -4.96
N SER A 395 -13.72 -3.36 -5.48
CA SER A 395 -13.71 -2.96 -6.91
C SER A 395 -13.81 -4.15 -7.87
N GLY A 396 -14.69 -5.12 -7.55
CA GLY A 396 -14.92 -6.30 -8.39
C GLY A 396 -15.87 -6.02 -9.55
N TYR A 397 -15.97 -6.98 -10.46
CA TYR A 397 -16.87 -6.94 -11.62
C TYR A 397 -17.29 -8.37 -11.98
N PRO A 398 -18.43 -8.57 -12.68
CA PRO A 398 -18.77 -9.85 -13.27
C PRO A 398 -17.72 -10.21 -14.32
N ALA A 399 -16.95 -11.26 -14.06
CA ALA A 399 -16.00 -11.75 -15.04
C ALA A 399 -16.74 -12.22 -16.30
N PRO A 400 -16.25 -11.91 -17.52
CA PRO A 400 -16.86 -12.35 -18.77
C PRO A 400 -16.58 -13.85 -19.08
N VAL A 401 -16.23 -14.62 -18.06
CA VAL A 401 -15.83 -16.02 -18.12
C VAL A 401 -16.38 -16.74 -16.89
N GLY A 402 -16.72 -18.01 -17.06
CA GLY A 402 -17.41 -18.78 -16.03
C GLY A 402 -18.93 -18.52 -16.06
N ASP A 403 -19.67 -19.51 -15.60
CA ASP A 403 -21.12 -19.51 -15.69
C ASP A 403 -21.72 -18.83 -14.46
N PHE A 404 -22.05 -17.53 -14.59
CA PHE A 404 -23.00 -16.87 -13.71
C PHE A 404 -24.41 -17.14 -14.24
N ASP A 405 -24.92 -18.35 -13.98
CA ASP A 405 -26.32 -18.66 -14.26
C ASP A 405 -27.26 -17.76 -13.44
N ARG A 406 -28.58 -17.92 -13.62
CA ARG A 406 -29.58 -17.07 -12.95
C ARG A 406 -29.67 -17.27 -11.43
N GLU A 407 -28.98 -18.24 -10.84
CA GLU A 407 -29.07 -18.47 -9.41
C GLU A 407 -28.15 -17.51 -8.63
N PRO A 408 -28.67 -16.77 -7.64
CA PRO A 408 -27.84 -15.91 -6.79
C PRO A 408 -26.80 -16.70 -5.98
N ILE A 409 -25.63 -16.09 -5.79
CA ILE A 409 -24.59 -16.61 -4.90
C ILE A 409 -25.04 -16.41 -3.45
N ARG A 410 -25.19 -17.50 -2.68
CA ARG A 410 -25.74 -17.50 -1.31
C ARG A 410 -24.74 -17.12 -0.22
N LEU A 411 -23.50 -16.80 -0.60
CA LEU A 411 -22.43 -16.38 0.31
C LEU A 411 -22.75 -15.00 0.89
N PRO A 412 -22.76 -14.81 2.22
CA PRO A 412 -22.74 -13.48 2.81
C PRO A 412 -21.57 -12.65 2.26
N SER A 413 -21.85 -11.48 1.71
CA SER A 413 -20.86 -10.71 0.97
C SER A 413 -20.80 -9.24 1.38
N LEU A 414 -19.59 -8.69 1.34
CA LEU A 414 -19.32 -7.27 1.45
C LEU A 414 -18.71 -6.76 0.15
N HIS A 415 -19.39 -5.85 -0.52
CA HIS A 415 -18.92 -5.21 -1.74
C HIS A 415 -18.46 -3.80 -1.44
N CYS A 416 -17.24 -3.44 -1.83
CA CYS A 416 -16.64 -2.15 -1.52
C CYS A 416 -15.99 -1.53 -2.75
N PHE A 417 -16.42 -0.34 -3.17
CA PHE A 417 -15.94 0.26 -4.42
C PHE A 417 -16.15 1.78 -4.45
N GLY A 418 -15.47 2.44 -5.39
CA GLY A 418 -15.59 3.88 -5.63
C GLY A 418 -16.99 4.26 -6.12
N GLY A 419 -17.77 4.97 -5.31
CA GLY A 419 -19.09 5.49 -5.67
C GLY A 419 -18.97 6.82 -6.41
N GLY A 420 -19.69 6.97 -7.53
CA GLY A 420 -19.68 8.17 -8.40
C GLY A 420 -19.00 7.97 -9.76
N GLU A 421 -19.48 8.69 -10.79
CA GLU A 421 -18.86 8.64 -12.12
C GLU A 421 -17.40 9.13 -12.08
N GLY A 422 -16.47 8.32 -12.57
CA GLY A 422 -15.07 8.69 -12.74
C GLY A 422 -14.17 8.58 -11.50
N HIS A 423 -14.70 8.13 -10.35
CA HIS A 423 -13.91 7.90 -9.13
C HIS A 423 -13.02 6.66 -9.26
N ASP A 424 -13.61 5.48 -9.50
CA ASP A 424 -12.87 4.30 -9.93
C ASP A 424 -12.75 4.31 -11.46
N ARG A 425 -11.57 4.72 -11.94
CA ARG A 425 -11.26 4.80 -13.38
C ARG A 425 -10.81 3.48 -13.99
N GLN A 426 -10.66 2.42 -13.18
CA GLN A 426 -10.30 1.10 -13.69
C GLN A 426 -11.55 0.23 -13.80
N ILE A 427 -12.36 0.18 -12.73
CA ILE A 427 -13.60 -0.57 -12.70
C ILE A 427 -14.74 0.41 -12.44
N ALA A 428 -15.61 0.60 -13.43
CA ALA A 428 -16.76 1.48 -13.28
C ALA A 428 -17.65 1.00 -12.12
N SER A 429 -18.17 1.93 -11.32
CA SER A 429 -19.04 1.63 -10.17
C SER A 429 -20.20 0.71 -10.54
N ARG A 430 -20.80 0.92 -11.73
CA ARG A 430 -21.85 0.05 -12.29
C ARG A 430 -21.45 -1.43 -12.36
N ALA A 431 -20.21 -1.74 -12.73
CA ALA A 431 -19.74 -3.12 -12.83
C ALA A 431 -19.62 -3.74 -11.43
N SER A 432 -19.17 -2.98 -10.43
CA SER A 432 -19.16 -3.47 -9.05
C SER A 432 -20.57 -3.66 -8.47
N THR A 433 -21.52 -2.79 -8.84
CA THR A 433 -22.93 -2.95 -8.48
C THR A 433 -23.57 -4.15 -9.17
N GLU A 434 -23.26 -4.39 -10.46
CA GLU A 434 -23.70 -5.59 -11.19
C GLU A 434 -23.18 -6.87 -10.51
N LEU A 435 -21.91 -6.90 -10.10
CA LEU A 435 -21.37 -8.04 -9.35
C LEU A 435 -22.09 -8.22 -8.01
N ALA A 436 -22.37 -7.14 -7.29
CA ALA A 436 -23.11 -7.19 -6.03
C ALA A 436 -24.53 -7.75 -6.22
N GLY A 437 -25.18 -7.43 -7.34
CA GLY A 437 -26.50 -7.95 -7.72
C GLY A 437 -26.53 -9.45 -8.07
N MET A 438 -25.36 -10.10 -8.20
CA MET A 438 -25.27 -11.56 -8.39
C MET A 438 -25.34 -12.34 -7.05
N PHE A 439 -25.28 -11.66 -5.91
CA PHE A 439 -25.38 -12.28 -4.59
C PHE A 439 -26.82 -12.20 -4.05
N GLU A 440 -27.17 -13.13 -3.16
CA GLU A 440 -28.52 -13.22 -2.59
C GLU A 440 -28.92 -11.90 -1.88
N GLU A 441 -30.11 -11.41 -2.22
CA GLU A 441 -30.69 -10.20 -1.62
C GLU A 441 -30.84 -10.38 -0.10
N GLY A 442 -30.43 -9.37 0.68
CA GLY A 442 -30.41 -9.43 2.14
C GLY A 442 -29.16 -10.07 2.76
N ARG A 443 -28.26 -10.66 1.96
CA ARG A 443 -26.93 -11.13 2.40
C ARG A 443 -25.75 -10.33 1.82
N CYS A 444 -26.06 -9.36 0.98
CA CYS A 444 -25.09 -8.47 0.34
C CYS A 444 -25.06 -7.11 1.06
N THR A 445 -23.88 -6.71 1.54
CA THR A 445 -23.63 -5.38 2.13
C THR A 445 -22.81 -4.55 1.16
N ILE A 446 -23.22 -3.32 0.87
CA ILE A 446 -22.51 -2.41 -0.04
C ILE A 446 -21.88 -1.24 0.73
N ILE A 447 -20.60 -0.97 0.46
CA ILE A 447 -19.84 0.19 0.91
C ILE A 447 -19.34 0.96 -0.32
N GLU A 448 -20.05 2.02 -0.69
CA GLU A 448 -19.56 3.00 -1.65
C GLU A 448 -18.63 4.00 -0.96
N HIS A 449 -17.50 4.31 -1.59
CA HIS A 449 -16.56 5.31 -1.11
C HIS A 449 -16.20 6.35 -2.16
N ASP A 450 -15.83 7.55 -1.72
CA ASP A 450 -15.39 8.68 -2.54
C ASP A 450 -13.92 8.56 -3.02
N MET A 451 -13.27 7.42 -2.80
CA MET A 451 -11.90 7.14 -3.25
C MET A 451 -11.90 6.35 -4.58
N GLY A 452 -10.76 6.32 -5.28
CA GLY A 452 -10.62 5.58 -6.55
C GLY A 452 -10.43 4.07 -6.39
N HIS A 453 -9.69 3.44 -7.31
CA HIS A 453 -9.46 1.99 -7.35
C HIS A 453 -8.57 1.46 -6.20
N ILE A 454 -9.12 1.38 -4.99
CA ILE A 454 -8.41 1.02 -3.75
C ILE A 454 -9.32 0.28 -2.76
N ILE A 455 -8.74 -0.26 -1.69
CA ILE A 455 -9.49 -0.74 -0.52
C ILE A 455 -9.50 0.38 0.53
N PRO A 456 -10.66 0.93 0.93
CA PRO A 456 -10.71 2.06 1.86
C PRO A 456 -10.39 1.59 3.28
N THR A 457 -9.44 2.28 3.92
CA THR A 457 -9.02 1.97 5.31
C THR A 457 -9.34 3.11 6.29
N ARG A 458 -9.98 4.17 5.82
CA ARG A 458 -10.44 5.29 6.66
C ARG A 458 -11.87 5.05 7.18
N PRO A 459 -12.23 5.59 8.36
CA PRO A 459 -13.62 5.71 8.75
C PRO A 459 -14.42 6.55 7.73
N PRO A 460 -15.72 6.27 7.54
CA PRO A 460 -16.50 5.22 8.21
C PRO A 460 -16.33 3.82 7.57
N TYR A 461 -15.66 3.72 6.42
CA TYR A 461 -15.61 2.49 5.61
C TYR A 461 -14.98 1.30 6.33
N ILE A 462 -13.86 1.52 7.01
CA ILE A 462 -13.18 0.45 7.75
C ILE A 462 -14.02 -0.06 8.93
N ASP A 463 -14.85 0.80 9.53
CA ASP A 463 -15.66 0.41 10.68
C ASP A 463 -16.84 -0.45 10.22
N ARG A 464 -17.45 -0.12 9.08
CA ARG A 464 -18.44 -0.99 8.41
C ARG A 464 -17.85 -2.34 8.00
N MET A 465 -16.59 -2.39 7.54
CA MET A 465 -15.90 -3.67 7.28
C MET A 465 -15.73 -4.51 8.54
N LYS A 466 -15.40 -3.89 9.68
CA LYS A 466 -15.30 -4.60 10.96
C LYS A 466 -16.66 -5.11 11.42
N GLU A 467 -17.71 -4.28 11.33
CA GLU A 467 -19.08 -4.67 11.66
C GLU A 467 -19.52 -5.90 10.87
N PHE A 468 -19.25 -5.92 9.56
CA PHE A 468 -19.50 -7.09 8.72
C PHE A 468 -18.75 -8.34 9.24
N LEU A 469 -17.45 -8.22 9.51
CA LEU A 469 -16.61 -9.32 9.98
C LEU A 469 -17.00 -9.83 11.38
N CYS A 470 -17.47 -8.94 12.26
CA CYS A 470 -17.92 -9.30 13.61
C CYS A 470 -19.12 -10.25 13.60
N ASN A 471 -19.90 -10.34 12.51
CA ASN A 471 -20.97 -11.32 12.38
C ASN A 471 -20.46 -12.78 12.27
N PHE A 472 -19.15 -12.98 12.13
CA PHE A 472 -18.52 -14.29 11.91
C PHE A 472 -17.52 -14.69 13.01
N ILE A 473 -17.27 -13.82 13.99
CA ILE A 473 -16.48 -14.10 15.21
C ILE A 473 -17.44 -14.58 16.28
#